data_AF-A0A1B6J5Z9-F1
#
_entry.id   AF-A0A1B6J5Z9-F1
#
_cell.length_a   1.000
_cell.length_b   1.000
_cell.length_c   1.000
_cell.angle_alpha   90.00
_cell.angle_beta   90.00
_cell.angle_gamma   90.00
#
_symmetry.space_group_name_H-M   'P 1'
#
loop_
_entity.id
_entity.type
_entity.pdbx_description
1 polymer ?
#
loop_
_entity_poly.entity_id
_entity_poly.type
_entity_poly.pdbx_seq_one_letter_code
_entity_poly.pdbx_strand_id
1 'polypeptide(L)'
;WQSTLYQQNGTTNGLNYPLSIKKKIAQKRRLRRIWQNSRNPRDKKNFNRAARDLKRLLSNFNNERFQVFTASLTPTEDTKYSMWKTTKHMTSPRVPIPPIILPGGGWAKNNKEKAEVFATHLRDVFKPSDSAQAPDPEIEYLLESPTQLSLPVQPFTPSEVTEIIVKQLKPYKAPGYDLITGRILKELPRKAIMFLTFVFNAILRIEHFPAQWKLSEIVMVAKPGKPPHQVSSYRPISLLPVTSKVFEKLFLKRFQQVIDSGNLIPNHQFGFRQKHSTIEQIHRVVNVVKEDLEAKRYCSAVFLDISQAFDKVWHEGLLYKLKLLVPHSFFNVIKSYLSNRFFRVKFQDEYSDLHKIEAGVPQGSVLGPIFYTLFTSDIPVRADVTMATFADDTAILASHEVPGIASQRLQSELDDLSEWLVRWRVKVNETKSTHVTFTTRSANCPPVSLNNVLLLQSEE
;
A
#
# COMPACT_ATOMS: atom_id res chain seq x y z
N TRP A 1 -29.84 -9.49 -27.93
CA TRP A 1 -28.82 -9.65 -28.99
C TRP A 1 -29.41 -9.12 -30.29
N GLN A 2 -29.21 -7.84 -30.58
CA GLN A 2 -29.25 -7.24 -31.92
C GLN A 2 -28.68 -5.81 -31.84
N SER A 3 -27.83 -5.53 -32.82
CA SER A 3 -27.21 -4.28 -33.26
C SER A 3 -27.67 -2.95 -32.65
N THR A 4 -26.71 -2.17 -32.15
CA THR A 4 -26.80 -0.71 -32.08
C THR A 4 -25.91 -0.10 -33.17
N LEU A 5 -26.54 0.73 -34.00
CA LEU A 5 -25.99 1.39 -35.18
C LEU A 5 -24.82 2.32 -34.83
N TYR A 6 -23.76 2.23 -35.65
CA TYR A 6 -22.68 3.22 -35.69
C TYR A 6 -23.23 4.54 -36.26
N GLN A 7 -23.55 5.49 -35.40
CA GLN A 7 -23.63 6.90 -35.80
C GLN A 7 -22.20 7.45 -35.92
N GLN A 8 -21.83 7.81 -37.14
CA GLN A 8 -20.68 8.66 -37.43
C GLN A 8 -20.99 10.08 -36.94
N ASN A 9 -20.21 10.58 -35.99
CA ASN A 9 -19.64 11.94 -35.95
C ASN A 9 -19.04 12.21 -34.57
N GLY A 10 -17.75 12.56 -34.53
CA GLY A 10 -17.04 12.91 -33.31
C GLY A 10 -15.62 12.36 -33.30
N THR A 11 -14.68 13.17 -33.82
CA THR A 11 -13.23 13.19 -33.53
C THR A 11 -12.72 12.12 -32.56
N THR A 12 -12.49 10.91 -33.06
CA THR A 12 -11.74 9.89 -32.31
C THR A 12 -10.25 10.17 -32.47
N ASN A 13 -9.62 10.73 -31.43
CA ASN A 13 -8.17 10.72 -31.22
C ASN A 13 -7.68 9.28 -30.95
N GLY A 14 -8.04 8.34 -31.81
CA GLY A 14 -7.54 6.96 -31.83
C GLY A 14 -6.29 6.88 -32.68
N LEU A 15 -5.21 6.32 -32.15
CA LEU A 15 -3.98 6.02 -32.88
C LEU A 15 -4.29 5.21 -34.15
N ASN A 16 -4.30 5.86 -35.32
CA ASN A 16 -4.64 5.22 -36.57
C ASN A 16 -3.42 4.47 -37.11
N TYR A 17 -3.20 3.25 -36.63
CA TYR A 17 -2.09 2.41 -37.11
C TYR A 17 -2.27 2.06 -38.60
N PRO A 18 -1.18 2.00 -39.39
CA PRO A 18 -1.21 1.50 -40.76
C PRO A 18 -1.84 0.11 -40.86
N LEU A 19 -2.45 -0.19 -42.01
CA LEU A 19 -3.08 -1.48 -42.31
C LEU A 19 -2.12 -2.67 -42.08
N SER A 20 -0.83 -2.48 -42.34
CA SER A 20 0.23 -3.47 -42.09
C SER A 20 0.34 -3.87 -40.61
N ILE A 21 0.30 -2.88 -39.70
CA ILE A 21 0.35 -3.10 -38.24
C ILE A 21 -0.97 -3.69 -37.75
N LYS A 22 -2.11 -3.20 -38.23
CA LYS A 22 -3.44 -3.76 -37.89
C LYS A 22 -3.53 -5.25 -38.27
N LYS A 23 -3.02 -5.64 -39.44
CA LYS A 23 -2.93 -7.05 -39.87
C LYS A 23 -2.04 -7.89 -38.93
N LYS A 24 -0.90 -7.36 -38.48
CA LYS A 24 -0.02 -8.04 -37.50
C LYS A 24 -0.66 -8.19 -36.12
N ILE A 25 -1.44 -7.19 -35.67
CA ILE A 25 -2.22 -7.27 -34.43
C ILE A 25 -3.26 -8.39 -34.54
N ALA A 26 -3.99 -8.47 -35.65
CA ALA A 26 -4.96 -9.52 -35.91
C ALA A 26 -4.29 -10.91 -35.94
N GLN A 27 -3.14 -11.03 -36.61
CA GLN A 27 -2.33 -12.25 -36.65
C GLN A 27 -1.90 -12.70 -35.25
N LYS A 28 -1.40 -11.78 -34.41
CA LYS A 28 -1.03 -12.08 -33.01
C LYS A 28 -2.24 -12.56 -32.21
N ARG A 29 -3.40 -11.91 -32.34
CA ARG A 29 -4.64 -12.29 -31.65
C ARG A 29 -5.12 -13.69 -32.08
N ARG A 30 -5.01 -14.03 -33.37
CA ARG A 30 -5.31 -15.37 -33.90
C ARG A 30 -4.38 -16.43 -33.31
N LEU A 31 -3.07 -16.20 -33.34
CA LEU A 31 -2.08 -17.14 -32.79
C LEU A 31 -2.21 -17.32 -31.27
N ARG A 32 -2.61 -16.26 -30.54
CA ARG A 32 -2.94 -16.36 -29.11
C ARG A 32 -4.12 -17.30 -28.87
N ARG A 33 -5.20 -17.16 -29.64
CA ARG A 33 -6.39 -18.04 -29.54
C ARG A 33 -6.03 -19.49 -29.83
N ILE A 34 -5.26 -19.75 -30.88
CA ILE A 34 -4.79 -21.10 -31.22
C ILE A 34 -4.00 -21.71 -30.05
N TRP A 35 -3.02 -20.99 -29.51
CA TRP A 35 -2.24 -21.48 -28.38
C TRP A 35 -3.06 -21.67 -27.09
N GLN A 36 -4.03 -20.79 -26.83
CA GLN A 36 -4.91 -20.90 -25.65
C GLN A 36 -5.76 -22.17 -25.69
N ASN A 37 -6.19 -22.58 -26.89
CA ASN A 37 -6.98 -23.79 -27.12
C ASN A 37 -6.12 -25.06 -27.19
N SER A 38 -5.00 -25.04 -27.91
CA SER A 38 -4.17 -26.24 -28.13
C SER A 38 -3.19 -26.53 -26.99
N ARG A 39 -2.78 -25.50 -26.24
CA ARG A 39 -1.70 -25.53 -25.23
C ARG A 39 -0.37 -26.13 -25.72
N ASN A 40 -0.16 -26.29 -27.03
CA ASN A 40 1.02 -26.91 -27.62
C ASN A 40 2.25 -25.97 -27.58
N PRO A 41 3.45 -26.46 -27.20
CA PRO A 41 4.70 -25.69 -27.25
C PRO A 41 5.02 -25.06 -28.62
N ARG A 42 4.68 -25.72 -29.74
CA ARG A 42 4.90 -25.20 -31.10
C ARG A 42 4.09 -23.93 -31.35
N ASP A 43 2.83 -23.92 -30.94
CA ASP A 43 1.94 -22.75 -31.07
C ASP A 43 2.38 -21.59 -30.18
N LYS A 44 2.89 -21.90 -28.98
CA LYS A 44 3.51 -20.90 -28.10
C LYS A 44 4.71 -20.22 -28.76
N LYS A 45 5.56 -20.99 -29.46
CA LYS A 45 6.72 -20.47 -30.20
C LYS A 45 6.28 -19.54 -31.35
N ASN A 46 5.22 -19.91 -32.07
CA ASN A 46 4.64 -19.11 -33.15
C ASN A 46 4.02 -17.80 -32.64
N PHE A 47 3.24 -17.86 -31.55
CA PHE A 47 2.71 -16.68 -30.88
C PHE A 47 3.83 -15.74 -30.40
N ASN A 48 4.87 -16.29 -29.75
CA ASN A 48 6.01 -15.49 -29.27
C ASN A 48 6.80 -14.83 -30.41
N ARG A 49 6.93 -15.49 -31.57
CA ARG A 49 7.54 -14.90 -32.77
C ARG A 49 6.72 -13.71 -33.27
N ALA A 50 5.41 -13.92 -33.50
CA ALA A 50 4.52 -12.84 -33.96
C ALA A 50 4.43 -11.68 -32.97
N ALA A 51 4.51 -11.94 -31.66
CA ALA A 51 4.54 -10.92 -30.63
C ALA A 51 5.84 -10.08 -30.67
N ARG A 52 7.00 -10.71 -30.89
CA ARG A 52 8.28 -10.00 -31.06
C ARG A 52 8.30 -9.15 -32.33
N ASP A 53 7.81 -9.70 -33.43
CA ASP A 53 7.75 -8.98 -34.71
C ASP A 53 6.84 -7.75 -34.62
N LEU A 54 5.66 -7.89 -34.00
CA LEU A 54 4.76 -6.77 -33.75
C LEU A 54 5.40 -5.73 -32.82
N LYS A 55 6.13 -6.16 -31.78
CA LYS A 55 6.83 -5.24 -30.88
C LYS A 55 7.88 -4.42 -31.63
N ARG A 56 8.65 -5.05 -32.52
CA ARG A 56 9.64 -4.35 -33.37
C ARG A 56 8.97 -3.35 -34.30
N LEU A 57 7.91 -3.76 -35.00
CA LEU A 57 7.17 -2.88 -35.92
C LEU A 57 6.55 -1.68 -35.21
N LEU A 58 5.95 -1.88 -34.03
CA LEU A 58 5.40 -0.79 -33.23
C LEU A 58 6.49 0.15 -32.72
N SER A 59 7.66 -0.37 -32.35
CA SER A 59 8.80 0.45 -31.96
C SER A 59 9.28 1.33 -33.11
N ASN A 60 9.45 0.75 -34.31
CA ASN A 60 9.88 1.50 -35.49
C ASN A 60 8.85 2.56 -35.88
N PHE A 61 7.57 2.20 -35.94
CA PHE A 61 6.49 3.14 -36.25
C PHE A 61 6.41 4.31 -35.25
N ASN A 62 6.55 4.02 -33.95
CA ASN A 62 6.56 5.07 -32.93
C ASN A 62 7.79 5.96 -33.04
N ASN A 63 8.95 5.40 -33.37
CA ASN A 63 10.18 6.16 -33.58
C ASN A 63 10.08 7.06 -34.82
N GLU A 64 9.61 6.54 -35.96
CA GLU A 64 9.36 7.32 -37.18
C GLU A 64 8.35 8.44 -36.92
N ARG A 65 7.23 8.12 -36.26
CA ARG A 65 6.23 9.12 -35.90
C ARG A 65 6.79 10.19 -34.98
N PHE A 66 7.64 9.81 -34.02
CA PHE A 66 8.29 10.75 -33.12
C PHE A 66 9.30 11.61 -33.87
N GLN A 67 10.07 11.05 -34.80
CA GLN A 67 10.99 11.80 -35.67
C GLN A 67 10.25 12.82 -36.54
N VAL A 68 9.17 12.40 -37.21
CA VAL A 68 8.31 13.28 -38.02
C VAL A 68 7.71 14.38 -37.14
N PHE A 69 7.21 14.02 -35.95
CA PHE A 69 6.69 14.98 -34.99
C PHE A 69 7.75 15.99 -34.55
N THR A 70 8.96 15.55 -34.19
CA THR A 70 10.05 16.47 -33.80
C THR A 70 10.51 17.34 -34.96
N ALA A 71 10.54 16.81 -36.19
CA ALA A 71 10.92 17.55 -37.38
C ALA A 71 9.86 18.59 -37.78
N SER A 72 8.58 18.36 -37.43
CA SER A 72 7.49 19.30 -37.69
C SER A 72 7.35 20.40 -36.64
N LEU A 73 8.16 20.40 -35.58
CA LEU A 73 8.10 21.42 -34.53
C LEU A 73 8.79 22.70 -35.03
N THR A 74 8.03 23.78 -35.12
CA THR A 74 8.59 25.11 -35.45
C THR A 74 8.21 26.15 -34.38
N PRO A 75 9.04 27.21 -34.22
CA PRO A 75 8.74 28.32 -33.33
C PRO A 75 7.86 29.40 -33.97
N THR A 76 7.32 29.18 -35.17
CA THR A 76 6.56 30.19 -35.93
C THR A 76 5.06 30.20 -35.59
N GLU A 77 4.40 31.32 -35.89
CA GLU A 77 2.97 31.53 -35.64
C GLU A 77 2.09 30.59 -36.50
N ASP A 78 2.56 30.24 -37.69
CA ASP A 78 1.89 29.37 -38.67
C ASP A 78 1.63 27.95 -38.14
N THR A 79 2.50 27.42 -37.28
CA THR A 79 2.28 26.13 -36.58
C THR A 79 1.68 26.31 -35.19
N LYS A 80 1.17 27.50 -34.88
CA LYS A 80 0.68 27.93 -33.57
C LYS A 80 1.70 27.66 -32.46
N TYR A 81 2.98 27.96 -32.70
CA TYR A 81 4.09 27.77 -31.76
C TYR A 81 4.17 26.33 -31.22
N SER A 82 4.07 25.35 -32.13
CA SER A 82 4.03 23.92 -31.81
C SER A 82 5.22 23.44 -30.98
N MET A 83 6.41 23.99 -31.24
CA MET A 83 7.62 23.74 -30.45
C MET A 83 7.46 24.19 -28.98
N TRP A 84 6.95 25.39 -28.75
CA TRP A 84 6.73 25.96 -27.42
C TRP A 84 5.63 25.24 -26.64
N LYS A 85 4.56 24.82 -27.30
CA LYS A 85 3.50 24.02 -26.66
C LYS A 85 4.01 22.64 -26.24
N THR A 86 4.79 22.00 -27.10
CA THR A 86 5.35 20.67 -26.81
C THR A 86 6.38 20.73 -25.69
N THR A 87 7.27 21.72 -25.72
CA THR A 87 8.22 21.96 -24.62
C THR A 87 7.48 22.33 -23.33
N LYS A 88 6.44 23.17 -23.36
CA LYS A 88 5.61 23.48 -22.18
C LYS A 88 4.95 22.25 -21.54
N HIS A 89 4.54 21.26 -22.34
CA HIS A 89 4.06 19.98 -21.81
C HIS A 89 5.19 19.14 -21.18
N MET A 90 6.40 19.17 -21.74
CA MET A 90 7.59 18.51 -21.16
C MET A 90 8.14 19.24 -19.93
N THR A 91 7.95 20.55 -19.86
CA THR A 91 8.36 21.43 -18.75
C THR A 91 7.18 21.82 -17.88
N SER A 92 6.10 21.01 -17.86
CA SER A 92 4.91 21.21 -17.02
C SER A 92 5.35 21.80 -15.69
N PRO A 93 4.97 23.05 -15.36
CA PRO A 93 5.59 23.76 -14.26
C PRO A 93 5.42 22.91 -13.03
N ARG A 94 6.54 22.48 -12.42
CA ARG A 94 6.51 21.90 -11.09
C ARG A 94 5.87 22.98 -10.23
N VAL A 95 4.61 22.80 -9.86
CA VAL A 95 3.94 23.73 -8.96
C VAL A 95 4.79 23.72 -7.69
N PRO A 96 5.54 24.80 -7.42
CA PRO A 96 6.42 24.80 -6.27
C PRO A 96 5.52 24.63 -5.05
N ILE A 97 5.88 23.71 -4.16
CA ILE A 97 5.16 23.55 -2.91
C ILE A 97 5.22 24.92 -2.21
N PRO A 98 4.06 25.55 -1.93
CA PRO A 98 4.02 26.88 -1.34
C PRO A 98 4.71 26.87 0.04
N PRO A 99 5.01 28.05 0.60
CA PRO A 99 5.47 28.15 1.97
C PRO A 99 4.56 27.35 2.91
N ILE A 100 5.16 26.66 3.86
CA ILE A 100 4.45 25.77 4.80
C ILE A 100 4.24 26.54 6.09
N ILE A 101 3.05 26.43 6.67
CA ILE A 101 2.75 27.09 7.94
C ILE A 101 3.50 26.40 9.07
N LEU A 102 4.24 27.20 9.85
CA LEU A 102 4.90 26.77 11.07
C LEU A 102 3.87 26.59 12.21
N PRO A 103 4.11 25.66 13.16
CA PRO A 103 3.23 25.46 14.32
C PRO A 103 3.01 26.73 15.16
N GLY A 104 3.95 27.69 15.15
CA GLY A 104 3.90 28.95 15.89
C GLY A 104 3.39 30.18 15.11
N GLY A 105 2.79 30.00 13.92
CA GLY A 105 2.18 31.13 13.18
C GLY A 105 3.09 31.88 12.20
N GLY A 106 4.15 31.23 11.69
CA GLY A 106 5.03 31.76 10.63
C GLY A 106 5.00 30.92 9.35
N TRP A 107 5.87 31.24 8.38
CA TRP A 107 5.96 30.54 7.10
C TRP A 107 7.38 30.03 6.83
N ALA A 108 7.54 28.72 6.63
CA ALA A 108 8.77 28.12 6.15
C ALA A 108 8.89 28.35 4.63
N LYS A 109 9.83 29.23 4.24
CA LYS A 109 10.03 29.62 2.84
C LYS A 109 11.17 28.82 2.21
N ASN A 110 12.23 28.58 2.97
CA ASN A 110 13.43 27.91 2.50
C ASN A 110 13.24 26.39 2.43
N ASN A 111 13.94 25.72 1.52
CA ASN A 111 13.85 24.27 1.35
C ASN A 111 14.26 23.50 2.61
N LYS A 112 15.33 23.94 3.27
CA LYS A 112 15.81 23.37 4.54
C LYS A 112 14.79 23.54 5.67
N GLU A 113 14.23 24.73 5.83
CA GLU A 113 13.16 24.98 6.81
C GLU A 113 11.94 24.10 6.54
N LYS A 114 11.51 23.97 5.28
CA LYS A 114 10.40 23.08 4.91
C LYS A 114 10.70 21.63 5.27
N ALA A 115 11.91 21.14 4.99
CA ALA A 115 12.33 19.79 5.36
C ALA A 115 12.25 19.58 6.88
N GLU A 116 12.73 20.54 7.66
CA GLU A 116 12.72 20.47 9.13
C GLU A 116 11.31 20.54 9.72
N VAL A 117 10.42 21.37 9.16
CA VAL A 117 9.01 21.44 9.56
C VAL A 117 8.28 20.12 9.29
N PHE A 118 8.57 19.49 8.15
CA PHE A 118 8.04 18.15 7.89
C PHE A 118 8.63 17.12 8.84
N ALA A 119 9.91 17.21 9.16
CA ALA A 119 10.60 16.25 10.02
C ALA A 119 10.11 16.32 11.46
N THR A 120 9.96 17.54 12.01
CA THR A 120 9.36 17.78 13.34
C THR A 120 7.93 17.27 13.41
N HIS A 121 7.10 17.56 12.41
CA HIS A 121 5.74 17.00 12.36
C HIS A 121 5.73 15.46 12.35
N LEU A 122 6.57 14.84 11.52
CA LEU A 122 6.65 13.37 11.45
C LEU A 122 7.22 12.76 12.72
N ARG A 123 8.13 13.43 13.42
CA ARG A 123 8.65 13.00 14.71
C ARG A 123 7.53 12.87 15.73
N ASP A 124 6.54 13.77 15.70
CA ASP A 124 5.39 13.69 16.60
C ASP A 124 4.34 12.69 16.13
N VAL A 125 4.26 12.42 14.83
CA VAL A 125 3.37 11.38 14.27
C VAL A 125 3.89 9.98 14.56
N PHE A 126 5.20 9.74 14.42
CA PHE A 126 5.87 8.44 14.67
C PHE A 126 6.09 8.17 16.15
N LYS A 127 5.14 8.56 16.98
CA LYS A 127 5.03 8.21 18.40
C LYS A 127 3.77 7.39 18.61
N PRO A 128 3.76 6.42 19.54
CA PRO A 128 2.54 5.72 19.92
C PRO A 128 1.48 6.75 20.34
N SER A 129 0.20 6.46 20.09
CA SER A 129 -0.85 7.31 20.64
C SER A 129 -0.78 7.27 22.17
N ASP A 130 -0.85 8.44 22.81
CA ASP A 130 -0.88 8.53 24.27
C ASP A 130 -2.09 7.77 24.81
N SER A 131 -1.87 6.66 25.50
CA SER A 131 -2.89 6.01 26.32
C SER A 131 -2.73 6.50 27.76
N ALA A 132 -3.82 6.93 28.40
CA ALA A 132 -3.82 7.23 29.83
C ALA A 132 -3.51 5.99 30.69
N GLN A 133 -3.58 4.79 30.11
CA GLN A 133 -3.25 3.53 30.73
C GLN A 133 -1.74 3.27 30.68
N ALA A 134 -1.18 2.85 31.81
CA ALA A 134 0.18 2.33 31.91
C ALA A 134 0.37 1.15 30.93
N PRO A 135 1.60 0.91 30.45
CA PRO A 135 1.89 -0.29 29.65
C PRO A 135 1.40 -1.54 30.40
N ASP A 136 0.69 -2.40 29.65
CA ASP A 136 0.15 -3.66 30.18
C ASP A 136 1.31 -4.51 30.71
N PRO A 137 1.35 -4.83 32.02
CA PRO A 137 2.47 -5.56 32.62
C PRO A 137 2.64 -6.96 32.00
N GLU A 138 1.58 -7.52 31.43
CA GLU A 138 1.64 -8.78 30.69
C GLU A 138 2.49 -8.64 29.41
N ILE A 139 2.37 -7.50 28.72
CA ILE A 139 3.13 -7.21 27.49
C ILE A 139 4.61 -7.11 27.81
N GLU A 140 4.98 -6.36 28.85
CA GLU A 140 6.37 -6.18 29.28
C GLU A 140 6.98 -7.53 29.69
N TYR A 141 6.29 -8.27 30.58
CA TYR A 141 6.75 -9.58 31.05
C TYR A 141 6.97 -10.56 29.88
N LEU A 142 6.01 -10.63 28.95
CA LEU A 142 6.13 -11.54 27.82
C LEU A 142 7.25 -11.11 26.88
N LEU A 143 7.51 -9.82 26.66
CA LEU A 143 8.61 -9.36 25.82
C LEU A 143 9.99 -9.66 26.43
N GLU A 144 10.12 -9.56 27.75
CA GLU A 144 11.34 -9.87 28.51
C GLU A 144 11.59 -11.38 28.69
N SER A 145 10.53 -12.19 28.68
CA SER A 145 10.64 -13.64 28.85
C SER A 145 11.64 -14.28 27.86
N PRO A 146 12.35 -15.34 28.29
CA PRO A 146 13.25 -16.06 27.41
C PRO A 146 12.46 -16.68 26.25
N THR A 147 13.12 -16.75 25.11
CA THR A 147 12.47 -17.13 23.88
C THR A 147 12.51 -18.64 23.68
N GLN A 148 11.44 -19.17 23.08
CA GLN A 148 11.33 -20.60 22.84
C GLN A 148 12.28 -21.04 21.72
N LEU A 149 12.82 -22.25 21.86
CA LEU A 149 13.60 -22.89 20.81
C LEU A 149 12.76 -23.04 19.54
N SER A 150 13.30 -22.60 18.41
CA SER A 150 12.65 -22.73 17.09
C SER A 150 13.66 -23.10 16.02
N LEU A 151 13.18 -23.75 14.97
CA LEU A 151 14.02 -24.05 13.82
C LEU A 151 14.48 -22.75 13.14
N PRO A 152 15.73 -22.72 12.63
CA PRO A 152 16.24 -21.55 11.92
C PRO A 152 15.46 -21.34 10.61
N VAL A 153 15.37 -20.08 10.18
CA VAL A 153 14.77 -19.73 8.89
C VAL A 153 15.59 -20.37 7.77
N GLN A 154 14.89 -21.01 6.82
CA GLN A 154 15.54 -21.64 5.67
C GLN A 154 16.36 -20.62 4.87
N PRO A 155 17.65 -20.91 4.59
CA PRO A 155 18.54 -19.96 3.92
C PRO A 155 18.06 -19.66 2.48
N PHE A 156 18.52 -18.52 1.98
CA PHE A 156 18.28 -18.10 0.60
C PHE A 156 19.34 -18.67 -0.33
N THR A 157 18.90 -19.02 -1.54
CA THR A 157 19.80 -19.44 -2.61
C THR A 157 20.13 -18.27 -3.55
N PRO A 158 21.30 -18.27 -4.22
CA PRO A 158 21.64 -17.22 -5.19
C PRO A 158 20.63 -17.11 -6.35
N SER A 159 19.98 -18.23 -6.70
CA SER A 159 18.92 -18.27 -7.71
C SER A 159 17.68 -17.48 -7.28
N GLU A 160 17.27 -17.59 -6.01
CA GLU A 160 16.14 -16.82 -5.47
C GLU A 160 16.45 -15.33 -5.41
N VAL A 161 17.66 -14.97 -5.01
CA VAL A 161 18.12 -13.56 -5.00
C VAL A 161 18.07 -12.99 -6.42
N THR A 162 18.61 -13.74 -7.40
CA THR A 162 18.58 -13.36 -8.81
C THR A 162 17.16 -13.20 -9.32
N GLU A 163 16.26 -14.12 -8.96
CA GLU A 163 14.87 -14.09 -9.38
C GLU A 163 14.17 -12.79 -8.92
N ILE A 164 14.36 -12.39 -7.67
CA ILE A 164 13.76 -11.17 -7.13
C ILE A 164 14.33 -9.94 -7.81
N ILE A 165 15.66 -9.86 -7.96
CA ILE A 165 16.34 -8.74 -8.63
C ILE A 165 15.85 -8.60 -10.07
N VAL A 166 15.83 -9.68 -10.85
CA VAL A 166 15.51 -9.62 -12.28
C VAL A 166 14.02 -9.42 -12.52
N LYS A 167 13.16 -10.23 -11.89
CA LYS A 167 11.72 -10.28 -12.20
C LYS A 167 10.90 -9.26 -11.41
N GLN A 168 11.23 -9.03 -10.15
CA GLN A 168 10.34 -8.27 -9.25
C GLN A 168 10.80 -6.83 -8.99
N LEU A 169 12.06 -6.50 -9.29
CA LEU A 169 12.58 -5.16 -9.08
C LEU A 169 12.26 -4.23 -10.25
N LYS A 170 11.70 -3.06 -9.93
CA LYS A 170 11.43 -2.00 -10.93
C LYS A 170 12.71 -1.16 -11.09
N PRO A 171 13.29 -1.06 -12.30
CA PRO A 171 14.61 -0.45 -12.49
C PRO A 171 14.64 1.06 -12.25
N TYR A 172 13.54 1.76 -12.52
CA TYR A 172 13.45 3.23 -12.48
C TYR A 172 12.72 3.76 -11.23
N LYS A 173 12.70 2.98 -10.15
CA LYS A 173 12.17 3.46 -8.86
C LYS A 173 13.26 4.26 -8.15
N ALA A 174 12.83 5.27 -7.40
CA ALA A 174 13.73 6.10 -6.59
C ALA A 174 14.51 5.23 -5.60
N PRO A 175 15.83 5.45 -5.46
CA PRO A 175 16.66 4.75 -4.49
C PRO A 175 16.42 5.27 -3.07
N GLY A 176 16.99 4.59 -2.08
CA GLY A 176 17.08 5.11 -0.72
C GLY A 176 18.24 6.11 -0.59
N TYR A 177 18.66 6.36 0.65
CA TYR A 177 19.77 7.28 0.95
C TYR A 177 21.11 6.86 0.30
N ASP A 178 21.27 5.56 0.00
CA ASP A 178 22.48 4.96 -0.58
C ASP A 178 22.61 5.19 -2.10
N LEU A 179 21.58 5.77 -2.73
CA LEU A 179 21.50 6.03 -4.16
C LEU A 179 21.61 4.78 -5.05
N ILE A 180 21.57 3.58 -4.47
CA ILE A 180 21.64 2.32 -5.21
C ILE A 180 20.27 2.07 -5.84
N THR A 181 20.20 2.15 -7.16
CA THR A 181 18.96 1.93 -7.91
C THR A 181 18.73 0.45 -8.23
N GLY A 182 17.46 0.12 -8.53
CA GLY A 182 17.14 -1.22 -9.00
C GLY A 182 17.75 -1.57 -10.36
N ARG A 183 18.14 -0.58 -11.16
CA ARG A 183 18.91 -0.80 -12.39
C ARG A 183 20.32 -1.30 -12.06
N ILE A 184 21.01 -0.67 -11.10
CA ILE A 184 22.36 -1.11 -10.68
C ILE A 184 22.32 -2.57 -10.21
N LEU A 185 21.34 -2.94 -9.38
CA LEU A 185 21.22 -4.32 -8.91
C LEU A 185 21.03 -5.34 -10.04
N LYS A 186 20.35 -4.95 -11.13
CA LYS A 186 20.12 -5.83 -12.30
C LYS A 186 21.37 -6.06 -13.15
N GLU A 187 22.31 -5.13 -13.14
CA GLU A 187 23.58 -5.21 -13.87
C GLU A 187 24.70 -5.87 -13.04
N LEU A 188 24.40 -6.32 -11.82
CA LEU A 188 25.40 -6.93 -10.94
C LEU A 188 25.95 -8.24 -11.53
N PRO A 189 27.28 -8.47 -11.44
CA PRO A 189 27.87 -9.74 -11.83
C PRO A 189 27.48 -10.85 -10.86
N ARG A 190 27.56 -12.11 -11.31
CA ARG A 190 27.22 -13.30 -10.49
C ARG A 190 27.93 -13.33 -9.14
N LYS A 191 29.21 -12.94 -9.09
CA LYS A 191 29.99 -12.87 -7.84
C LYS A 191 29.35 -11.91 -6.82
N ALA A 192 28.83 -10.77 -7.26
CA ALA A 192 28.15 -9.82 -6.37
C ALA A 192 26.81 -10.37 -5.86
N ILE A 193 26.07 -11.10 -6.69
CA ILE A 193 24.83 -11.79 -6.27
C ILE A 193 25.14 -12.84 -5.19
N MET A 194 26.22 -13.60 -5.34
CA MET A 194 26.67 -14.55 -4.31
C MET A 194 27.01 -13.84 -3.00
N PHE A 195 27.72 -12.70 -3.08
CA PHE A 195 28.04 -11.91 -1.90
C PHE A 195 26.78 -11.37 -1.20
N LEU A 196 25.82 -10.82 -1.95
CA LEU A 196 24.53 -10.41 -1.39
C LEU A 196 23.80 -11.57 -0.72
N THR A 197 23.83 -12.75 -1.33
CA THR A 197 23.23 -13.96 -0.74
C THR A 197 23.88 -14.33 0.59
N PHE A 198 25.22 -14.25 0.67
CA PHE A 198 25.94 -14.47 1.91
C PHE A 198 25.52 -13.48 3.01
N VAL A 199 25.43 -12.19 2.67
CA VAL A 199 24.96 -11.15 3.59
C VAL A 199 23.53 -11.43 4.06
N PHE A 200 22.60 -11.76 3.16
CA PHE A 200 21.22 -12.06 3.53
C PHE A 200 21.10 -13.29 4.43
N ASN A 201 21.90 -14.33 4.19
CA ASN A 201 21.94 -15.52 5.04
C ASN A 201 22.61 -15.23 6.39
N ALA A 202 23.61 -14.35 6.43
CA ALA A 202 24.20 -13.90 7.69
C ALA A 202 23.18 -13.18 8.57
N ILE A 203 22.30 -12.36 7.98
CA ILE A 203 21.17 -11.71 8.70
C ILE A 203 20.25 -12.76 9.34
N LEU A 204 19.93 -13.85 8.63
CA LEU A 204 19.10 -14.92 9.20
C LEU A 204 19.79 -15.67 10.34
N ARG A 205 21.11 -15.92 10.24
CA ARG A 205 21.86 -16.64 11.28
C ARG A 205 22.09 -15.82 12.54
N ILE A 206 22.39 -14.53 12.37
CA ILE A 206 22.68 -13.59 13.47
C ILE A 206 21.38 -12.98 14.00
N GLU A 207 20.28 -13.14 13.26
CA GLU A 207 18.96 -12.60 13.55
C GLU A 207 18.95 -11.07 13.71
N HIS A 208 19.89 -10.41 13.02
CA HIS A 208 20.14 -8.98 13.14
C HIS A 208 19.99 -8.26 11.80
N PHE A 209 19.07 -7.31 11.76
CA PHE A 209 18.83 -6.46 10.61
C PHE A 209 19.86 -5.30 10.55
N PRO A 210 20.58 -5.09 9.44
CA PRO A 210 21.67 -4.13 9.37
C PRO A 210 21.26 -2.69 9.70
N ALA A 211 22.02 -2.01 10.57
CA ALA A 211 21.75 -0.62 10.97
C ALA A 211 21.68 0.35 9.78
N GLN A 212 22.52 0.15 8.76
CA GLN A 212 22.48 0.93 7.52
C GLN A 212 21.12 0.87 6.82
N TRP A 213 20.41 -0.26 6.90
CA TRP A 213 19.08 -0.41 6.28
C TRP A 213 17.93 0.11 7.16
N LYS A 214 18.24 0.53 8.39
CA LYS A 214 17.28 1.14 9.33
C LYS A 214 17.13 2.64 9.14
N LEU A 215 17.90 3.24 8.22
CA LEU A 215 17.76 4.63 7.81
C LEU A 215 16.82 4.75 6.60
N SER A 216 15.77 5.58 6.72
CA SER A 216 14.87 5.89 5.61
C SER A 216 14.90 7.37 5.23
N GLU A 217 14.89 7.66 3.94
CA GLU A 217 14.71 9.02 3.42
C GLU A 217 13.24 9.25 3.09
N ILE A 218 12.59 10.19 3.76
CA ILE A 218 11.15 10.44 3.58
C ILE A 218 10.93 11.58 2.59
N VAL A 219 10.06 11.36 1.61
CA VAL A 219 9.58 12.38 0.69
C VAL A 219 8.10 12.63 0.93
N MET A 220 7.72 13.90 1.03
CA MET A 220 6.34 14.31 1.28
C MET A 220 5.57 14.47 -0.03
N VAL A 221 4.46 13.74 -0.18
CA VAL A 221 3.60 13.78 -1.37
C VAL A 221 2.25 14.41 -1.03
N ALA A 222 1.86 15.47 -1.74
CA ALA A 222 0.61 16.17 -1.50
C ALA A 222 -0.62 15.27 -1.75
N LYS A 223 -1.58 15.30 -0.84
CA LYS A 223 -2.90 14.68 -1.02
C LYS A 223 -3.71 15.50 -2.05
N PRO A 224 -4.37 14.87 -3.02
CA PRO A 224 -5.24 15.59 -3.96
C PRO A 224 -6.33 16.39 -3.24
N GLY A 225 -6.57 17.63 -3.68
CA GLY A 225 -7.66 18.48 -3.18
C GLY A 225 -7.49 19.07 -1.77
N LYS A 226 -6.35 18.84 -1.10
CA LYS A 226 -6.08 19.39 0.24
C LYS A 226 -5.23 20.67 0.19
N PRO A 227 -5.36 21.57 1.19
CA PRO A 227 -4.60 22.81 1.24
C PRO A 227 -3.08 22.56 1.31
N PRO A 228 -2.28 23.00 0.31
CA PRO A 228 -0.86 22.67 0.22
C PRO A 228 0.04 23.40 1.23
N HIS A 229 -0.51 24.39 1.96
CA HIS A 229 0.22 25.12 3.00
C HIS A 229 0.25 24.38 4.34
N GLN A 230 -0.60 23.35 4.52
CA GLN A 230 -0.67 22.57 5.76
C GLN A 230 0.18 21.31 5.67
N VAL A 231 0.93 21.00 6.74
CA VAL A 231 1.79 19.82 6.82
C VAL A 231 0.98 18.51 6.74
N SER A 232 -0.19 18.48 7.37
CA SER A 232 -1.12 17.32 7.42
C SER A 232 -1.71 16.94 6.05
N SER A 233 -1.63 17.83 5.07
CA SER A 233 -2.05 17.61 3.68
C SER A 233 -1.08 16.73 2.90
N TYR A 234 0.08 16.38 3.46
CA TYR A 234 1.09 15.56 2.79
C TYR A 234 1.08 14.13 3.35
N ARG A 235 1.49 13.17 2.53
CA ARG A 235 1.76 11.78 2.93
C ARG A 235 3.26 11.54 2.93
N PRO A 236 3.82 10.95 4.00
CA PRO A 236 5.22 10.53 3.99
C PRO A 236 5.39 9.29 3.11
N ILE A 237 6.42 9.27 2.26
CA ILE A 237 6.85 8.05 1.56
C ILE A 237 8.29 7.74 1.97
N SER A 238 8.49 6.60 2.62
CA SER A 238 9.81 6.14 3.04
C SER A 238 10.55 5.47 1.88
N LEU A 239 11.61 6.13 1.42
CA LEU A 239 12.59 5.57 0.49
C LEU A 239 13.63 4.77 1.27
N LEU A 240 13.45 3.45 1.27
CA LEU A 240 14.38 2.49 1.86
C LEU A 240 15.44 2.04 0.84
N PRO A 241 16.65 1.65 1.30
CA PRO A 241 17.66 1.02 0.47
C PRO A 241 17.10 -0.13 -0.36
N VAL A 242 17.49 -0.19 -1.63
CA VAL A 242 16.90 -1.18 -2.55
C VAL A 242 17.35 -2.60 -2.19
N THR A 243 18.55 -2.75 -1.64
CA THR A 243 19.09 -4.00 -1.09
C THR A 243 18.25 -4.51 0.10
N SER A 244 17.85 -3.63 1.02
CA SER A 244 16.87 -3.92 2.08
C SER A 244 15.59 -4.51 1.51
N LYS A 245 15.02 -3.87 0.47
CA LYS A 245 13.78 -4.35 -0.16
C LYS A 245 13.93 -5.72 -0.82
N VAL A 246 15.11 -6.08 -1.31
CA VAL A 246 15.38 -7.43 -1.84
C VAL A 246 15.35 -8.45 -0.70
N PHE A 247 16.02 -8.16 0.42
CA PHE A 247 15.95 -9.00 1.62
C PHE A 247 14.53 -9.13 2.13
N GLU A 248 13.80 -8.03 2.29
CA GLU A 248 12.42 -8.03 2.78
C GLU A 248 11.50 -8.91 1.92
N LYS A 249 11.68 -8.93 0.60
CA LYS A 249 10.92 -9.82 -0.31
C LYS A 249 11.25 -11.30 -0.11
N LEU A 250 12.53 -11.62 0.08
CA LEU A 250 12.97 -12.99 0.38
C LEU A 250 12.42 -13.45 1.73
N PHE A 251 12.57 -12.60 2.74
CA PHE A 251 12.08 -12.83 4.09
C PHE A 251 10.56 -13.03 4.09
N LEU A 252 9.82 -12.15 3.40
CA LEU A 252 8.37 -12.25 3.27
C LEU A 252 7.94 -13.58 2.61
N LYS A 253 8.67 -14.07 1.59
CA LYS A 253 8.35 -15.36 0.96
C LYS A 253 8.41 -16.52 1.95
N ARG A 254 9.37 -16.50 2.90
CA ARG A 254 9.47 -17.51 3.97
C ARG A 254 8.42 -17.26 5.05
N PHE A 255 8.25 -16.00 5.45
CA PHE A 255 7.32 -15.60 6.50
C PHE A 255 5.87 -15.89 6.13
N GLN A 256 5.50 -15.70 4.86
CA GLN A 256 4.16 -16.03 4.36
C GLN A 256 3.81 -17.50 4.56
N GLN A 257 4.78 -18.42 4.50
CA GLN A 257 4.52 -19.84 4.75
C GLN A 257 4.07 -20.08 6.20
N VAL A 258 4.67 -19.36 7.16
CA VAL A 258 4.30 -19.39 8.57
C VAL A 258 2.91 -18.79 8.78
N ILE A 259 2.64 -17.63 8.16
CA ILE A 259 1.34 -16.96 8.23
C ILE A 259 0.23 -17.87 7.69
N ASP A 260 0.45 -18.47 6.52
CA ASP A 260 -0.52 -19.33 5.86
C ASP A 260 -0.72 -20.65 6.63
N SER A 261 0.35 -21.26 7.17
CA SER A 261 0.22 -22.50 7.95
C SER A 261 -0.47 -22.29 9.30
N GLY A 262 -0.29 -21.12 9.92
CA GLY A 262 -0.91 -20.77 11.20
C GLY A 262 -2.30 -20.15 11.06
N ASN A 263 -2.79 -19.89 9.84
CA ASN A 263 -4.00 -19.10 9.59
C ASN A 263 -4.04 -17.77 10.39
N LEU A 264 -2.89 -17.10 10.47
CA LEU A 264 -2.71 -15.93 11.36
C LEU A 264 -3.49 -14.68 10.90
N ILE A 265 -3.93 -14.64 9.64
CA ILE A 265 -4.71 -13.53 9.08
C ILE A 265 -6.17 -13.96 8.98
N PRO A 266 -7.11 -13.24 9.63
CA PRO A 266 -8.53 -13.54 9.57
C PRO A 266 -9.09 -13.53 8.15
N ASN A 267 -10.14 -14.32 7.94
CA ASN A 267 -10.81 -14.41 6.64
C ASN A 267 -11.51 -13.12 6.22
N HIS A 268 -11.88 -12.25 7.16
CA HIS A 268 -12.50 -10.96 6.83
C HIS A 268 -11.51 -9.90 6.33
N GLN A 269 -10.19 -10.13 6.44
CA GLN A 269 -9.14 -9.20 6.05
C GLN A 269 -8.62 -9.51 4.64
N PHE A 270 -8.93 -8.60 3.72
CA PHE A 270 -8.61 -8.74 2.29
C PHE A 270 -7.42 -7.85 1.88
N GLY A 271 -7.02 -6.90 2.73
CA GLY A 271 -5.90 -6.00 2.47
C GLY A 271 -4.56 -6.71 2.45
N PHE A 272 -3.75 -6.40 1.44
CA PHE A 272 -2.38 -6.94 1.24
C PHE A 272 -2.27 -8.47 1.21
N ARG A 273 -3.39 -9.18 1.04
CA ARG A 273 -3.43 -10.64 0.98
C ARG A 273 -3.37 -11.12 -0.47
N GLN A 274 -2.63 -12.19 -0.72
CA GLN A 274 -2.60 -12.79 -2.05
C GLN A 274 -3.99 -13.33 -2.41
N LYS A 275 -4.37 -13.19 -3.68
CA LYS A 275 -5.66 -13.65 -4.23
C LYS A 275 -6.89 -12.98 -3.60
N HIS A 276 -6.72 -11.83 -2.95
CA HIS A 276 -7.81 -11.00 -2.47
C HIS A 276 -7.69 -9.61 -3.08
N SER A 277 -8.82 -9.00 -3.41
CA SER A 277 -8.93 -7.71 -4.07
C SER A 277 -10.03 -6.86 -3.45
N THR A 278 -9.98 -5.56 -3.70
CA THR A 278 -11.02 -4.62 -3.26
C THR A 278 -12.39 -5.00 -3.82
N ILE A 279 -12.43 -5.51 -5.05
CA ILE A 279 -13.68 -5.93 -5.74
C ILE A 279 -14.33 -7.09 -4.98
N GLU A 280 -13.56 -8.08 -4.55
CA GLU A 280 -14.11 -9.24 -3.82
C GLU A 280 -14.67 -8.83 -2.45
N GLN A 281 -14.00 -7.92 -1.74
CA GLN A 281 -14.51 -7.43 -0.47
C GLN A 281 -15.79 -6.60 -0.63
N ILE A 282 -15.84 -5.74 -1.64
CA ILE A 282 -17.06 -4.97 -1.97
C ILE A 282 -18.19 -5.94 -2.31
N HIS A 283 -17.94 -6.98 -3.11
CA HIS A 283 -18.95 -7.99 -3.42
C HIS A 283 -19.47 -8.69 -2.17
N ARG A 284 -18.60 -9.03 -1.21
CA ARG A 284 -19.00 -9.63 0.06
C ARG A 284 -19.93 -8.71 0.85
N VAL A 285 -19.56 -7.44 1.01
CA VAL A 285 -20.37 -6.44 1.72
C VAL A 285 -21.73 -6.22 1.01
N VAL A 286 -21.70 -6.05 -0.31
CA VAL A 286 -22.93 -5.83 -1.11
C VAL A 286 -23.85 -7.04 -1.06
N ASN A 287 -23.32 -8.27 -1.04
CA ASN A 287 -24.15 -9.47 -0.94
C ASN A 287 -24.89 -9.52 0.41
N VAL A 288 -24.22 -9.23 1.53
CA VAL A 288 -24.86 -9.17 2.85
C VAL A 288 -25.97 -8.13 2.86
N VAL A 289 -25.69 -6.92 2.36
CA VAL A 289 -26.71 -5.85 2.26
C VAL A 289 -27.89 -6.29 1.39
N LYS A 290 -27.65 -6.93 0.24
CA LYS A 290 -28.72 -7.40 -0.65
C LYS A 290 -29.58 -8.49 0.00
N GLU A 291 -28.98 -9.47 0.64
CA GLU A 291 -29.69 -10.54 1.35
C GLU A 291 -30.60 -9.95 2.44
N ASP A 292 -30.12 -8.95 3.18
CA ASP A 292 -30.92 -8.26 4.19
C ASP A 292 -32.06 -7.44 3.58
N LEU A 293 -31.82 -6.76 2.45
CA LEU A 293 -32.86 -6.01 1.73
C LEU A 293 -33.96 -6.94 1.17
N GLU A 294 -33.58 -8.09 0.62
CA GLU A 294 -34.51 -9.13 0.13
C GLU A 294 -35.34 -9.72 1.28
N ALA A 295 -34.70 -9.96 2.43
CA ALA A 295 -35.37 -10.40 3.66
C ALA A 295 -36.16 -9.29 4.37
N LYS A 296 -36.19 -8.07 3.82
CA LYS A 296 -36.83 -6.87 4.42
C LYS A 296 -36.36 -6.60 5.85
N ARG A 297 -35.08 -6.85 6.14
CA ARG A 297 -34.43 -6.53 7.42
C ARG A 297 -33.78 -5.15 7.35
N TYR A 298 -33.44 -4.60 8.51
CA TYR A 298 -32.61 -3.42 8.62
C TYR A 298 -31.15 -3.87 8.72
N CYS A 299 -30.30 -3.40 7.81
CA CYS A 299 -28.87 -3.63 7.84
C CYS A 299 -28.17 -2.33 8.24
N SER A 300 -27.66 -2.29 9.47
CA SER A 300 -26.94 -1.15 10.03
C SER A 300 -25.44 -1.35 9.81
N ALA A 301 -24.77 -0.38 9.20
CA ALA A 301 -23.36 -0.46 8.84
C ALA A 301 -22.56 0.72 9.35
N VAL A 302 -21.37 0.47 9.92
CA VAL A 302 -20.39 1.52 10.23
C VAL A 302 -19.15 1.34 9.36
N PHE A 303 -18.68 2.45 8.79
CA PHE A 303 -17.41 2.56 8.08
C PHE A 303 -16.44 3.40 8.91
N LEU A 304 -15.34 2.81 9.36
CA LEU A 304 -14.34 3.43 10.22
C LEU A 304 -13.13 3.92 9.42
N ASP A 305 -12.70 5.16 9.65
CA ASP A 305 -11.44 5.72 9.13
C ASP A 305 -10.37 5.67 10.24
N ILE A 306 -9.37 4.79 10.11
CA ILE A 306 -8.27 4.73 11.10
C ILE A 306 -7.28 5.87 10.84
N SER A 307 -7.00 6.67 11.87
CA SER A 307 -6.09 7.81 11.75
C SER A 307 -4.63 7.37 11.72
N GLN A 308 -3.94 7.64 10.60
CA GLN A 308 -2.49 7.41 10.46
C GLN A 308 -2.07 5.97 10.80
N ALA A 309 -2.85 5.00 10.29
CA ALA A 309 -2.78 3.60 10.67
C ALA A 309 -1.36 3.00 10.61
N PHE A 310 -0.63 3.20 9.50
CA PHE A 310 0.75 2.70 9.37
C PHE A 310 1.76 3.50 10.18
N ASP A 311 1.55 4.79 10.37
CA ASP A 311 2.54 5.68 11.01
C ASP A 311 2.52 5.54 12.54
N LYS A 312 1.43 5.00 13.12
CA LYS A 312 1.24 4.90 14.57
C LYS A 312 1.24 3.50 15.16
N VAL A 313 1.60 2.48 14.37
CA VAL A 313 1.69 1.09 14.87
C VAL A 313 2.63 1.03 16.08
N TRP A 314 2.09 0.64 17.24
CA TRP A 314 2.87 0.52 18.47
C TRP A 314 3.79 -0.71 18.39
N HIS A 315 5.10 -0.47 18.44
CA HIS A 315 6.09 -1.53 18.20
C HIS A 315 6.06 -2.63 19.26
N GLU A 316 5.93 -2.30 20.54
CA GLU A 316 5.89 -3.29 21.62
C GLU A 316 4.64 -4.17 21.53
N GLY A 317 3.48 -3.56 21.27
CA GLY A 317 2.25 -4.31 21.04
C GLY A 317 2.31 -5.24 19.82
N LEU A 318 2.90 -4.77 18.71
CA LEU A 318 3.16 -5.63 17.55
C LEU A 318 4.13 -6.78 17.89
N LEU A 319 5.21 -6.50 18.61
CA LEU A 319 6.18 -7.51 19.02
C LEU A 319 5.56 -8.54 19.97
N TYR A 320 4.71 -8.13 20.89
CA TYR A 320 3.98 -9.04 21.78
C TYR A 320 3.13 -10.02 20.97
N LYS A 321 2.31 -9.51 20.04
CA LYS A 321 1.49 -10.36 19.15
C LYS A 321 2.35 -11.32 18.34
N LEU A 322 3.44 -10.83 17.75
CA LEU A 322 4.34 -11.67 16.96
C LEU A 322 5.03 -12.74 17.81
N LYS A 323 5.41 -12.45 19.05
CA LYS A 323 6.06 -13.43 19.93
C LYS A 323 5.15 -14.62 20.24
N LEU A 324 3.83 -14.40 20.27
CA LEU A 324 2.82 -15.45 20.43
C LEU A 324 2.54 -16.24 19.15
N LEU A 325 2.55 -15.56 17.99
CA LEU A 325 2.05 -16.11 16.74
C LEU A 325 3.12 -16.72 15.83
N VAL A 326 4.39 -16.33 15.98
CA VAL A 326 5.45 -16.69 15.01
C VAL A 326 6.66 -17.36 15.67
N PRO A 327 7.40 -18.23 14.95
CA PRO A 327 8.60 -18.84 15.46
C PRO A 327 9.66 -17.80 15.84
N HIS A 328 10.44 -18.11 16.87
CA HIS A 328 11.39 -17.18 17.46
C HIS A 328 12.42 -16.61 16.48
N SER A 329 12.92 -17.43 15.55
CA SER A 329 13.90 -17.01 14.54
C SER A 329 13.37 -15.89 13.63
N PHE A 330 12.07 -15.87 13.33
CA PHE A 330 11.43 -14.75 12.62
C PHE A 330 11.26 -13.54 13.53
N PHE A 331 10.82 -13.77 14.78
CA PHE A 331 10.60 -12.72 15.76
C PHE A 331 11.86 -11.86 15.98
N ASN A 332 13.04 -12.45 16.17
CA ASN A 332 14.26 -11.67 16.42
C ASN A 332 14.67 -10.80 15.23
N VAL A 333 14.55 -11.32 14.00
CA VAL A 333 14.80 -10.53 12.80
C VAL A 333 13.82 -9.35 12.72
N ILE A 334 12.55 -9.55 13.07
CA ILE A 334 11.51 -8.50 13.06
C ILE A 334 11.76 -7.48 14.20
N LYS A 335 12.10 -7.94 15.41
CA LYS A 335 12.51 -7.09 16.54
C LYS A 335 13.71 -6.22 16.16
N SER A 336 14.71 -6.81 15.51
CA SER A 336 15.84 -6.05 14.99
C SER A 336 15.43 -5.12 13.84
N TYR A 337 14.47 -5.47 13.01
CA TYR A 337 14.00 -4.64 11.91
C TYR A 337 13.30 -3.35 12.39
N LEU A 338 12.49 -3.45 13.46
CA LEU A 338 11.71 -2.34 14.02
C LEU A 338 12.54 -1.45 14.96
N SER A 339 13.50 -2.02 15.70
CA SER A 339 14.30 -1.29 16.68
C SER A 339 15.35 -0.36 16.07
N ASN A 340 15.59 0.80 16.70
CA ASN A 340 16.63 1.76 16.35
C ASN A 340 16.58 2.21 14.88
N ARG A 341 15.37 2.54 14.40
CA ARG A 341 15.17 3.12 13.07
C ARG A 341 15.24 4.63 13.12
N PHE A 342 15.77 5.20 12.05
CA PHE A 342 15.92 6.64 11.89
C PHE A 342 15.35 7.06 10.53
N PHE A 343 14.87 8.30 10.49
CA PHE A 343 14.47 8.94 9.25
C PHE A 343 15.07 10.34 9.14
N ARG A 344 15.15 10.81 7.90
CA ARG A 344 15.33 12.22 7.56
C ARG A 344 14.38 12.58 6.43
N VAL A 345 13.90 13.81 6.39
CA VAL A 345 13.04 14.29 5.31
C VAL A 345 13.92 14.90 4.22
N LYS A 346 13.64 14.53 2.97
CA LYS A 346 14.22 15.18 1.80
C LYS A 346 13.19 16.13 1.19
N PHE A 347 13.56 17.39 1.07
CA PHE A 347 12.77 18.37 0.34
C PHE A 347 13.63 19.01 -0.75
N GLN A 348 13.32 18.66 -2.01
CA GLN A 348 14.18 18.97 -3.16
C GLN A 348 15.60 18.45 -2.94
N ASP A 349 16.60 19.33 -2.87
CA ASP A 349 18.01 19.01 -2.70
C ASP A 349 18.49 19.18 -1.24
N GLU A 350 17.60 19.56 -0.33
CA GLU A 350 17.89 19.76 1.09
C GLU A 350 17.38 18.59 1.95
N TYR A 351 18.04 18.42 3.10
CA TYR A 351 17.78 17.37 4.07
C TYR A 351 17.51 17.97 5.45
N SER A 352 16.56 17.38 6.18
CA SER A 352 16.38 17.64 7.62
C SER A 352 17.46 16.94 8.44
N ASP A 353 17.45 17.22 9.74
CA ASP A 353 18.19 16.42 10.70
C ASP A 353 17.63 14.99 10.81
N LEU A 354 18.43 14.12 11.45
CA LEU A 354 18.07 12.73 11.71
C LEU A 354 17.16 12.64 12.94
N HIS A 355 16.03 11.97 12.78
CA HIS A 355 15.10 11.71 13.87
C HIS A 355 14.85 10.20 14.03
N LYS A 356 14.57 9.80 15.27
CA LYS A 356 14.24 8.41 15.62
C LYS A 356 12.75 8.13 15.31
N ILE A 357 12.46 6.91 14.87
CA ILE A 357 11.10 6.39 14.72
C ILE A 357 10.77 5.58 15.98
N GLU A 358 9.75 5.99 16.73
CA GLU A 358 9.31 5.33 17.97
C GLU A 358 8.06 4.46 17.76
N ALA A 359 7.26 4.78 16.75
CA ALA A 359 6.12 3.99 16.30
C ALA A 359 5.97 4.02 14.77
N GLY A 360 5.19 3.08 14.27
CA GLY A 360 4.84 2.96 12.87
C GLY A 360 5.71 2.00 12.08
N VAL A 361 5.19 1.61 10.91
CA VAL A 361 5.88 0.76 9.94
C VAL A 361 6.16 1.58 8.68
N PRO A 362 7.35 1.46 8.04
CA PRO A 362 7.71 2.40 6.97
C PRO A 362 6.78 2.31 5.76
N GLN A 363 6.15 3.42 5.38
CA GLN A 363 5.27 3.52 4.21
C GLN A 363 6.10 3.44 2.91
N GLY A 364 6.21 2.23 2.34
CA GLY A 364 7.08 1.94 1.20
C GLY A 364 8.04 0.76 1.42
N SER A 365 8.02 0.18 2.63
CA SER A 365 8.55 -1.15 2.93
C SER A 365 7.72 -2.25 2.29
N VAL A 366 8.32 -3.44 2.19
CA VAL A 366 7.63 -4.64 1.72
C VAL A 366 6.94 -5.34 2.89
N LEU A 367 7.53 -5.29 4.09
CA LEU A 367 7.01 -5.94 5.29
C LEU A 367 5.96 -5.12 6.05
N GLY A 368 6.03 -3.78 5.98
CA GLY A 368 5.13 -2.89 6.74
C GLY A 368 3.64 -3.20 6.56
N PRO A 369 3.14 -3.39 5.33
CA PRO A 369 1.75 -3.76 5.12
C PRO A 369 1.34 -5.07 5.83
N ILE A 370 2.22 -6.08 5.82
CA ILE A 370 1.96 -7.38 6.46
C ILE A 370 1.99 -7.25 7.97
N PHE A 371 2.92 -6.46 8.52
CA PHE A 371 2.97 -6.19 9.95
C PHE A 371 1.74 -5.44 10.45
N TYR A 372 1.20 -4.50 9.66
CA TYR A 372 -0.06 -3.87 9.99
C TYR A 372 -1.21 -4.90 10.00
N THR A 373 -1.30 -5.75 8.96
CA THR A 373 -2.32 -6.81 8.90
C THR A 373 -2.26 -7.76 10.10
N LEU A 374 -1.06 -8.15 10.54
CA LEU A 374 -0.85 -8.99 11.73
C LEU A 374 -1.09 -8.22 13.04
N PHE A 375 -0.86 -6.91 13.05
CA PHE A 375 -1.17 -6.09 14.21
C PHE A 375 -2.68 -6.01 14.46
N THR A 376 -3.48 -6.01 13.39
CA THR A 376 -4.95 -5.94 13.44
C THR A 376 -5.62 -7.31 13.32
N SER A 377 -4.89 -8.43 13.44
CA SER A 377 -5.45 -9.76 13.17
C SER A 377 -6.36 -10.28 14.28
N ASP A 378 -6.26 -9.71 15.48
CA ASP A 378 -7.04 -10.05 16.68
C ASP A 378 -8.12 -8.99 16.97
N ILE A 379 -8.53 -8.21 15.96
CA ILE A 379 -9.71 -7.35 16.07
C ILE A 379 -10.89 -8.22 16.53
N PRO A 380 -11.64 -7.82 17.57
CA PRO A 380 -12.80 -8.58 18.02
C PRO A 380 -13.82 -8.69 16.90
N VAL A 381 -14.48 -9.84 16.79
CA VAL A 381 -15.58 -10.06 15.83
C VAL A 381 -16.64 -10.92 16.50
N ARG A 382 -17.81 -10.34 16.76
CA ARG A 382 -18.96 -11.08 17.28
C ARG A 382 -19.64 -11.90 16.18
N ALA A 383 -20.28 -12.99 16.57
CA ALA A 383 -20.89 -13.96 15.65
C ALA A 383 -22.09 -13.40 14.86
N ASP A 384 -22.75 -12.38 15.41
CA ASP A 384 -23.93 -11.72 14.86
C ASP A 384 -23.61 -10.49 14.00
N VAL A 385 -22.33 -10.27 13.71
CA VAL A 385 -21.82 -9.14 12.94
C VAL A 385 -20.97 -9.62 11.78
N THR A 386 -21.09 -8.93 10.65
CA THR A 386 -20.19 -9.12 9.50
C THR A 386 -19.10 -8.05 9.56
N MET A 387 -17.90 -8.46 9.97
CA MET A 387 -16.68 -7.67 9.83
C MET A 387 -16.12 -7.77 8.41
N ALA A 388 -15.70 -6.64 7.84
CA ALA A 388 -15.04 -6.56 6.54
C ALA A 388 -13.90 -5.54 6.60
N THR A 389 -12.65 -6.02 6.55
CA THR A 389 -11.46 -5.15 6.60
C THR A 389 -10.66 -5.21 5.30
N PHE A 390 -10.12 -4.05 4.91
CA PHE A 390 -9.16 -3.93 3.83
C PHE A 390 -8.05 -2.98 4.28
N ALA A 391 -6.97 -3.55 4.82
CA ALA A 391 -5.93 -2.75 5.47
C ALA A 391 -6.53 -1.91 6.61
N ASP A 392 -6.40 -0.58 6.54
CA ASP A 392 -6.93 0.39 7.48
C ASP A 392 -8.43 0.69 7.33
N ASP A 393 -9.01 0.41 6.16
CA ASP A 393 -10.45 0.54 5.94
C ASP A 393 -11.19 -0.60 6.65
N THR A 394 -12.12 -0.25 7.55
CA THR A 394 -12.91 -1.22 8.32
C THR A 394 -14.39 -0.95 8.17
N ALA A 395 -15.16 -1.96 7.78
CA ALA A 395 -16.61 -1.92 7.70
C ALA A 395 -17.21 -3.01 8.60
N ILE A 396 -18.22 -2.61 9.38
CA ILE A 396 -18.91 -3.46 10.35
C ILE A 396 -20.39 -3.41 10.02
N LEU A 397 -21.02 -4.57 9.80
CA LEU A 397 -22.43 -4.65 9.43
C LEU A 397 -23.18 -5.57 10.39
N ALA A 398 -24.33 -5.11 10.88
CA ALA A 398 -25.23 -5.90 11.71
C ALA A 398 -26.66 -5.79 11.18
N SER A 399 -27.39 -6.90 11.16
CA SER A 399 -28.75 -6.91 10.63
C SER A 399 -29.77 -7.57 11.53
N HIS A 400 -31.00 -7.05 11.48
CA HIS A 400 -32.15 -7.60 12.20
C HIS A 400 -33.47 -7.09 11.61
N GLU A 401 -34.59 -7.78 11.89
CA GLU A 401 -35.94 -7.33 11.53
C GLU A 401 -36.40 -6.08 12.29
N VAL A 402 -35.74 -5.79 13.40
CA VAL A 402 -36.05 -4.68 14.32
C VAL A 402 -34.85 -3.74 14.32
N PRO A 403 -35.02 -2.44 14.00
CA PRO A 403 -33.91 -1.51 13.82
C PRO A 403 -33.13 -1.27 15.12
N GLY A 404 -33.82 -1.27 16.26
CA GLY A 404 -33.18 -1.16 17.58
C GLY A 404 -32.22 -2.31 17.88
N ILE A 405 -32.59 -3.54 17.50
CA ILE A 405 -31.73 -4.72 17.72
C ILE A 405 -30.53 -4.68 16.77
N ALA A 406 -30.72 -4.31 15.49
CA ALA A 406 -29.60 -4.17 14.56
C ALA A 406 -28.57 -3.13 15.06
N SER A 407 -29.05 -2.01 15.59
CA SER A 407 -28.20 -0.96 16.16
C SER A 407 -27.53 -1.42 17.45
N GLN A 408 -28.24 -2.16 18.31
CA GLN A 408 -27.68 -2.70 19.55
C GLN A 408 -26.54 -3.68 19.27
N ARG A 409 -26.71 -4.59 18.30
CA ARG A 409 -25.64 -5.53 17.89
C ARG A 409 -24.40 -4.78 17.39
N LEU A 410 -24.62 -3.77 16.57
CA LEU A 410 -23.56 -2.91 16.06
C LEU A 410 -22.87 -2.13 17.18
N GLN A 411 -23.63 -1.60 18.13
CA GLN A 411 -23.08 -0.89 19.29
C GLN A 411 -22.24 -1.81 20.17
N SER A 412 -22.71 -3.03 20.46
CA SER A 412 -21.94 -4.00 21.25
C SER A 412 -20.60 -4.36 20.60
N GLU A 413 -20.56 -4.49 19.27
CA GLU A 413 -19.29 -4.67 18.54
C GLU A 413 -18.38 -3.43 18.63
N LEU A 414 -18.95 -2.23 18.55
CA LEU A 414 -18.18 -0.98 18.68
C LEU A 414 -17.63 -0.79 20.10
N ASP A 415 -18.35 -1.26 21.13
CA ASP A 415 -17.91 -1.22 22.52
C ASP A 415 -16.71 -2.16 22.73
N ASP A 416 -16.79 -3.41 22.25
CA ASP A 416 -15.68 -4.37 22.27
C ASP A 416 -14.47 -3.83 21.47
N LEU A 417 -14.73 -3.21 20.32
CA LEU A 417 -13.71 -2.57 19.50
C LEU A 417 -13.08 -1.37 20.21
N SER A 418 -13.85 -0.56 20.94
CA SER A 418 -13.37 0.59 21.70
C SER A 418 -12.33 0.19 22.73
N GLU A 419 -12.60 -0.88 23.50
CA GLU A 419 -11.64 -1.43 24.45
C GLU A 419 -10.36 -1.92 23.75
N TRP A 420 -10.51 -2.62 22.63
CA TRP A 420 -9.39 -3.08 21.82
C TRP A 420 -8.54 -1.92 21.27
N LEU A 421 -9.17 -0.85 20.77
CA LEU A 421 -8.50 0.34 20.24
C LEU A 421 -7.67 1.02 21.33
N VAL A 422 -8.20 1.12 22.55
CA VAL A 422 -7.48 1.68 23.71
C VAL A 422 -6.29 0.81 24.08
N ARG A 423 -6.49 -0.51 24.23
CA ARG A 423 -5.43 -1.47 24.59
C ARG A 423 -4.26 -1.43 23.60
N TRP A 424 -4.56 -1.34 22.30
CA TRP A 424 -3.55 -1.37 21.23
C TRP A 424 -3.12 0.03 20.74
N ARG A 425 -3.57 1.10 21.40
CA ARG A 425 -3.20 2.51 21.10
C ARG A 425 -3.53 2.93 19.66
N VAL A 426 -4.60 2.40 19.09
CA VAL A 426 -5.09 2.71 17.75
C VAL A 426 -6.12 3.83 17.82
N LYS A 427 -5.93 4.88 17.01
CA LYS A 427 -6.82 6.03 16.98
C LYS A 427 -7.73 5.98 15.75
N VAL A 428 -9.03 6.10 15.96
CA VAL A 428 -10.03 6.25 14.89
C VAL A 428 -10.27 7.73 14.62
N ASN A 429 -10.70 8.07 13.41
CA ASN A 429 -11.20 9.38 13.04
C ASN A 429 -12.73 9.38 13.10
N GLU A 430 -13.30 9.75 14.23
CA GLU A 430 -14.74 9.73 14.45
C GLU A 430 -15.46 10.65 13.46
N THR A 431 -14.88 11.81 13.15
CA THR A 431 -15.49 12.81 12.24
C THR A 431 -15.59 12.38 10.78
N LYS A 432 -14.78 11.41 10.36
CA LYS A 432 -14.84 10.84 9.00
C LYS A 432 -15.46 9.45 8.95
N SER A 433 -15.65 8.84 10.12
CA SER A 433 -16.32 7.56 10.22
C SER A 433 -17.82 7.80 10.06
N THR A 434 -18.50 6.91 9.34
CA THR A 434 -19.90 7.10 8.97
C THR A 434 -20.75 5.90 9.37
N HIS A 435 -21.98 6.19 9.77
CA HIS A 435 -23.02 5.21 10.05
C HIS A 435 -24.08 5.29 8.94
N VAL A 436 -24.42 4.13 8.37
CA VAL A 436 -25.36 4.02 7.25
C VAL A 436 -26.39 2.94 7.59
N THR A 437 -27.65 3.20 7.29
CA THR A 437 -28.71 2.19 7.37
C THR A 437 -29.15 1.80 5.97
N PHE A 438 -29.05 0.53 5.63
CA PHE A 438 -29.60 -0.02 4.39
C PHE A 438 -30.91 -0.73 4.71
N THR A 439 -32.02 -0.24 4.15
CA THR A 439 -33.36 -0.82 4.34
C THR A 439 -34.28 -0.45 3.20
N THR A 440 -35.30 -1.27 2.94
CA THR A 440 -36.42 -0.94 2.03
C THR A 440 -37.63 -0.35 2.77
N ARG A 441 -37.53 -0.20 4.10
CA ARG A 441 -38.59 0.32 4.97
C ARG A 441 -38.29 1.78 5.35
N SER A 442 -39.32 2.52 5.76
CA SER A 442 -39.20 3.96 6.07
C SER A 442 -38.48 4.29 7.38
N ALA A 443 -38.21 3.31 8.26
CA ALA A 443 -37.58 3.57 9.55
C ALA A 443 -36.06 3.44 9.48
N ASN A 444 -35.35 4.35 10.14
CA ASN A 444 -33.90 4.27 10.28
C ASN A 444 -33.49 3.55 11.56
N CYS A 445 -32.29 2.98 11.54
CA CYS A 445 -31.65 2.45 12.73
C CYS A 445 -31.25 3.60 13.67
N PRO A 446 -31.45 3.46 14.99
CA PRO A 446 -30.89 4.37 15.98
C PRO A 446 -29.39 4.64 15.75
N PRO A 447 -28.91 5.87 16.01
CA PRO A 447 -27.51 6.20 15.86
C PRO A 447 -26.64 5.43 16.85
N VAL A 448 -25.43 5.11 16.43
CA VAL A 448 -24.41 4.42 17.24
C VAL A 448 -23.26 5.37 17.58
N SER A 449 -22.51 5.04 18.62
CA SER A 449 -21.39 5.84 19.11
C SER A 449 -20.12 5.02 19.23
N LEU A 450 -18.97 5.67 19.09
CA LEU A 450 -17.64 5.12 19.34
C LEU A 450 -16.89 6.07 20.27
N ASN A 451 -16.29 5.58 21.36
CA ASN A 451 -15.64 6.41 22.38
C ASN A 451 -16.55 7.52 22.95
N ASN A 452 -17.84 7.24 23.14
CA ASN A 452 -18.87 8.22 23.53
C ASN A 452 -19.10 9.36 22.52
N VAL A 453 -18.59 9.26 21.30
CA VAL A 453 -18.84 10.20 20.20
C VAL A 453 -19.83 9.56 19.24
N LEU A 454 -20.95 10.24 19.01
CA LEU A 454 -21.98 9.79 18.07
C LEU A 454 -21.44 9.86 16.63
N LEU A 455 -21.57 8.75 15.91
CA LEU A 455 -21.09 8.65 14.53
C LEU A 455 -22.08 9.34 13.58
N LEU A 456 -21.55 10.04 12.58
CA LEU A 456 -22.38 10.77 11.61
C LEU A 456 -23.22 9.78 10.81
N GLN A 457 -24.54 9.90 10.95
CA GLN A 457 -25.49 9.12 10.15
C GLN A 457 -25.63 9.79 8.79
N SER A 458 -25.29 9.08 7.72
CA SER A 458 -25.55 9.56 6.36
C SER A 458 -26.95 9.12 5.94
N GLU A 459 -27.81 10.08 5.62
CA GLU A 459 -29.00 9.85 4.80
C GLU A 459 -28.55 9.66 3.33
N GLU A 460 -29.19 8.73 2.62
CA GLU A 460 -28.80 8.20 1.30
C GLU A 460 -28.22 9.20 0.27
#